data_AF-A0A4Q6EXR0-F1
#
_entry.id   AF-A0A4Q6EXR0-F1
#
_cell.length_a   1.000
_cell.length_b   1.000
_cell.length_c   1.000
_cell.angle_alpha   90.00
_cell.angle_beta   90.00
_cell.angle_gamma   90.00
#
_symmetry.space_group_name_H-M   'P 1'
#
loop_
_entity.id
_entity.type
_entity.pdbx_description
1 polymer ?
#
loop_
_entity_poly.entity_id
_entity_poly.type
_entity_poly.pdbx_seq_one_letter_code
_entity_poly.pdbx_strand_id
1 'polypeptide(L)'
;MRISSLLVLCLLMAQGCSRGGPAELAGGAGATFLSDPVTGEADETVSAAAFSDIPKERLINFTACLKDVAVQQSVVGVPFKVMNGSQALPMRTSLSDQAGCVRWTETFAFEATRKETFYEIERTIQATAQHQGEITVKLGINPWLKGSAAVRDLSVRGAPETSKIGQSAAQPADDSVGLLVEAVDTNLDIRGAAAQLRLSFEPKLRRLDLSGAAVNQPLTKGSFNVRAQVLAITPEGTVPFTSELSVAAAEFKASNVRVEGDVKLLRKIRRESTLELDFVAEPLDSTGQLKAVHGRVPLGRLSGLSLSARRELKIEKSPYAAPAANLS
;
A
#
# COMPACT_ATOMS: atom_id res chain seq x y z
N MET A 1 56.08 -0.15 46.17
CA MET A 1 56.06 1.22 45.62
C MET A 1 55.21 1.20 44.35
N ARG A 2 54.15 2.04 44.30
CA ARG A 2 53.23 2.37 43.17
C ARG A 2 52.40 1.18 42.64
N ILE A 3 51.12 0.95 42.96
CA ILE A 3 49.89 1.77 43.07
C ILE A 3 49.45 2.41 41.73
N SER A 4 48.21 2.09 41.35
CA SER A 4 47.26 2.86 40.51
C SER A 4 47.21 2.58 39.01
N SER A 5 46.18 1.84 38.60
CA SER A 5 45.28 2.20 37.47
C SER A 5 44.05 1.29 37.51
N LEU A 6 43.18 1.56 38.49
CA LEU A 6 41.93 0.88 38.74
C LEU A 6 40.87 1.99 38.85
N LEU A 7 40.48 2.57 37.70
CA LEU A 7 39.54 3.70 37.66
C LEU A 7 38.95 3.92 36.26
N VAL A 8 38.34 2.89 35.67
CA VAL A 8 37.41 3.05 34.52
C VAL A 8 36.27 2.02 34.65
N LEU A 9 35.56 2.04 35.78
CA LEU A 9 34.40 1.17 35.99
C LEU A 9 33.36 1.85 36.91
N CYS A 10 32.81 2.99 36.48
CA CYS A 10 31.71 3.66 37.20
C CYS A 10 30.96 4.68 36.32
N LEU A 11 30.57 4.31 35.09
CA LEU A 11 29.81 5.20 34.18
C LEU A 11 28.71 4.45 33.39
N LEU A 12 28.09 3.45 34.02
CA LEU A 12 26.96 2.70 33.45
C LEU A 12 25.93 2.41 34.55
N MET A 13 25.16 3.40 35.02
CA MET A 13 23.88 3.18 35.73
C MET A 13 23.09 4.50 35.86
N ALA A 14 22.77 5.15 34.74
CA ALA A 14 21.77 6.22 34.73
C ALA A 14 20.93 6.23 33.44
N GLN A 15 20.56 5.04 32.96
CA GLN A 15 19.39 4.91 32.08
C GLN A 15 18.16 4.86 32.99
N GLY A 16 17.71 6.04 33.42
CA GLY A 16 16.41 6.20 34.07
C GLY A 16 15.35 5.70 33.10
N CYS A 17 14.86 4.48 33.33
CA CYS A 17 13.61 4.02 32.76
C CYS A 17 12.51 4.94 33.28
N SER A 18 12.24 6.03 32.55
CA SER A 18 10.97 6.73 32.62
C SER A 18 9.90 5.72 32.20
N ARG A 19 9.43 4.94 33.18
CA ARG A 19 8.18 4.21 33.05
C ARG A 19 7.14 5.29 32.80
N GLY A 20 6.64 5.34 31.57
CA GLY A 20 5.43 6.09 31.25
C GLY A 20 4.40 5.82 32.34
N GLY A 21 3.79 6.90 32.85
CA GLY A 21 2.81 6.81 33.92
C GLY A 21 1.70 5.79 33.57
N PRO A 22 0.98 5.28 34.59
CA PRO A 22 -0.12 4.37 34.34
C PRO A 22 -1.04 5.00 33.30
N ALA A 23 -1.31 4.24 32.23
CA ALA A 23 -2.17 4.69 31.14
C ALA A 23 -3.50 5.19 31.73
N GLU A 24 -3.78 6.47 31.53
CA GLU A 24 -5.02 7.08 32.00
C GLU A 24 -6.17 6.44 31.21
N LEU A 25 -6.99 5.66 31.92
CA LEU A 25 -8.13 4.96 31.34
C LEU A 25 -9.13 6.02 30.84
N ALA A 26 -9.69 5.82 29.65
CA ALA A 26 -10.64 6.76 29.06
C ALA A 26 -11.94 6.80 29.91
N GLY A 27 -12.03 7.79 30.81
CA GLY A 27 -13.23 8.11 31.59
C GLY A 27 -13.99 9.28 30.97
N GLY A 28 -15.30 9.14 30.80
CA GLY A 28 -16.18 10.17 30.28
C GLY A 28 -17.04 10.81 31.38
N ALA A 29 -17.56 12.01 31.11
CA ALA A 29 -18.40 12.73 32.07
C ALA A 29 -19.66 11.92 32.40
N GLY A 30 -19.82 11.55 33.68
CA GLY A 30 -20.97 10.77 34.16
C GLY A 30 -20.92 9.28 33.83
N ALA A 31 -19.82 8.77 33.27
CA ALA A 31 -19.66 7.33 33.02
C ALA A 31 -19.38 6.57 34.32
N THR A 32 -20.14 5.50 34.54
CA THR A 32 -19.94 4.55 35.66
C THR A 32 -19.00 3.38 35.29
N PHE A 33 -18.40 3.47 34.11
CA PHE A 33 -17.51 2.47 33.54
C PHE A 33 -16.35 3.17 32.84
N LEU A 34 -15.26 2.42 32.65
CA LEU A 34 -14.06 2.83 31.92
C LEU A 34 -13.71 1.77 30.88
N SER A 35 -12.95 2.14 29.86
CA SER A 35 -12.42 1.18 28.88
C SER A 35 -10.95 0.91 29.13
N ASP A 36 -10.57 -0.37 29.10
CA ASP A 36 -9.20 -0.77 28.80
C ASP A 36 -8.80 -0.28 27.39
N PRO A 37 -7.50 -0.19 27.08
CA PRO A 37 -7.03 0.26 25.78
C PRO A 37 -7.70 -0.51 24.64
N VAL A 38 -8.28 0.22 23.70
CA VAL A 38 -8.97 -0.38 22.56
C VAL A 38 -7.95 -1.07 21.67
N THR A 39 -8.27 -2.31 21.32
CA THR A 39 -7.49 -3.10 20.35
C THR A 39 -8.30 -3.28 19.09
N GLY A 40 -7.64 -3.61 17.99
CA GLY A 40 -8.35 -4.06 16.81
C GLY A 40 -7.45 -4.88 15.90
N GLU A 41 -8.08 -5.66 15.04
CA GLU A 41 -7.42 -6.50 14.06
C GLU A 41 -7.94 -6.15 12.68
N ALA A 42 -7.02 -5.81 11.78
CA ALA A 42 -7.31 -5.50 10.39
C ALA A 42 -7.23 -6.77 9.55
N ASP A 43 -8.37 -7.14 8.95
CA ASP A 43 -8.52 -8.31 8.08
C ASP A 43 -8.40 -7.93 6.59
N GLU A 44 -8.27 -8.95 5.74
CA GLU A 44 -8.26 -8.74 4.29
C GLU A 44 -9.62 -8.28 3.75
N THR A 45 -9.57 -7.61 2.60
CA THR A 45 -10.69 -6.83 2.09
C THR A 45 -11.08 -7.10 0.66
N VAL A 46 -12.23 -6.51 0.31
CA VAL A 46 -12.74 -6.43 -1.05
C VAL A 46 -11.72 -5.69 -1.90
N SER A 47 -11.05 -6.44 -2.77
CA SER A 47 -10.06 -5.94 -3.69
C SER A 47 -10.69 -5.36 -4.96
N ALA A 48 -9.93 -4.60 -5.75
CA ALA A 48 -10.38 -4.24 -7.10
C ALA A 48 -10.68 -5.49 -7.94
N ALA A 49 -11.69 -5.42 -8.81
CA ALA A 49 -12.11 -6.55 -9.64
C ALA A 49 -11.00 -7.02 -10.60
N ALA A 50 -10.21 -6.07 -11.14
CA ALA A 50 -9.07 -6.39 -12.00
C ALA A 50 -7.82 -6.76 -11.18
N PHE A 51 -7.42 -5.93 -10.20
CA PHE A 51 -6.21 -6.12 -9.41
C PHE A 51 -6.54 -6.53 -7.97
N SER A 52 -6.64 -7.84 -7.70
CA SER A 52 -7.07 -8.29 -6.37
C SER A 52 -6.04 -8.02 -5.26
N ASP A 53 -4.79 -7.77 -5.63
CA ASP A 53 -3.71 -7.47 -4.67
C ASP A 53 -3.71 -6.01 -4.22
N ILE A 54 -4.59 -5.18 -4.81
CA ILE A 54 -4.74 -3.76 -4.51
C ILE A 54 -6.05 -3.58 -3.73
N PRO A 55 -5.96 -3.53 -2.38
CA PRO A 55 -7.12 -3.31 -1.54
C PRO A 55 -7.62 -1.87 -1.70
N LYS A 56 -8.94 -1.69 -1.71
CA LYS A 56 -9.60 -0.37 -1.70
C LYS A 56 -10.14 0.00 -0.33
N GLU A 57 -10.39 -1.01 0.47
CA GLU A 57 -11.01 -0.88 1.77
C GLU A 57 -10.21 -1.69 2.77
N ARG A 58 -10.34 -1.40 4.07
CA ARG A 58 -9.85 -2.25 5.16
C ARG A 58 -10.98 -2.55 6.14
N LEU A 59 -11.28 -3.83 6.38
CA LEU A 59 -12.19 -4.25 7.44
C LEU A 59 -11.41 -4.33 8.75
N ILE A 60 -11.91 -3.68 9.79
CA ILE A 60 -11.25 -3.64 11.09
C ILE A 60 -12.23 -4.07 12.16
N ASN A 61 -11.84 -5.09 12.92
CA ASN A 61 -12.59 -5.60 14.06
C ASN A 61 -12.02 -4.96 15.33
N PHE A 62 -12.81 -4.14 16.00
CA PHE A 62 -12.42 -3.48 17.24
C PHE A 62 -12.90 -4.27 18.46
N THR A 63 -12.13 -4.20 19.53
CA THR A 63 -12.48 -4.74 20.84
C THR A 63 -12.15 -3.72 21.92
N ALA A 64 -13.16 -3.37 22.72
CA ALA A 64 -13.00 -2.54 23.92
C ALA A 64 -13.53 -3.32 25.13
N CYS A 65 -12.71 -3.51 26.15
CA CYS A 65 -13.10 -4.21 27.37
C CYS A 65 -13.41 -3.21 28.47
N LEU A 66 -14.59 -3.34 29.06
CA LEU A 66 -15.18 -2.34 29.94
C LEU A 66 -15.10 -2.82 31.39
N LYS A 67 -14.73 -1.90 32.29
CA LYS A 67 -14.68 -2.15 33.73
C LYS A 67 -15.54 -1.15 34.48
N ASP A 68 -16.16 -1.61 35.56
CA ASP A 68 -16.87 -0.75 36.49
C ASP A 68 -15.87 0.16 37.22
N VAL A 69 -16.19 1.45 37.35
CA VAL A 69 -15.29 2.42 37.98
C VAL A 69 -15.12 2.17 39.48
N ALA A 70 -16.17 1.76 40.17
CA ALA A 70 -16.19 1.59 41.62
C ALA A 70 -15.46 0.32 42.06
N VAL A 71 -15.67 -0.80 41.36
CA VAL A 71 -15.11 -2.11 41.76
C VAL A 71 -13.98 -2.61 40.86
N GLN A 72 -13.71 -1.94 39.73
CA GLN A 72 -12.65 -2.31 38.76
C GLN A 72 -12.81 -3.73 38.19
N GLN A 73 -14.05 -4.24 38.16
CA GLN A 73 -14.40 -5.55 37.60
C GLN A 73 -14.94 -5.42 36.19
N SER A 74 -14.76 -6.46 35.37
CA SER A 74 -15.33 -6.52 34.02
C SER A 74 -16.85 -6.36 34.04
N VAL A 75 -17.37 -5.50 33.16
CA VAL A 75 -18.81 -5.27 33.00
C VAL A 75 -19.37 -6.32 32.04
N VAL A 76 -19.97 -7.39 32.56
CA VAL A 76 -20.42 -8.57 31.79
C VAL A 76 -21.93 -8.58 31.57
N GLY A 77 -22.38 -8.90 30.35
CA GLY A 77 -23.80 -9.08 30.04
C GLY A 77 -24.62 -7.79 30.03
N VAL A 78 -23.97 -6.64 29.93
CA VAL A 78 -24.62 -5.31 29.93
C VAL A 78 -24.73 -4.79 28.49
N PRO A 79 -25.86 -4.17 28.12
CA PRO A 79 -26.05 -3.66 26.76
C PRO A 79 -25.37 -2.30 26.55
N PHE A 80 -24.53 -2.25 25.51
CA PHE A 80 -23.84 -1.05 25.04
C PHE A 80 -24.16 -0.74 23.59
N LYS A 81 -23.92 0.51 23.20
CA LYS A 81 -23.88 0.97 21.81
C LYS A 81 -22.54 1.63 21.53
N VAL A 82 -22.01 1.41 20.34
CA VAL A 82 -20.86 2.16 19.81
C VAL A 82 -21.38 3.15 18.78
N MET A 83 -21.05 4.42 18.94
CA MET A 83 -21.56 5.53 18.14
C MET A 83 -20.43 6.21 17.37
N ASN A 84 -20.73 6.60 16.12
CA ASN A 84 -19.96 7.52 15.31
C ASN A 84 -20.78 8.81 15.16
N GLY A 85 -20.54 9.79 16.03
CA GLY A 85 -21.43 10.93 16.21
C GLY A 85 -22.82 10.45 16.65
N SER A 86 -23.86 10.78 15.88
CA SER A 86 -25.24 10.34 16.17
C SER A 86 -25.60 8.97 15.58
N GLN A 87 -24.72 8.35 14.79
CA GLN A 87 -24.99 7.07 14.14
C GLN A 87 -24.50 5.90 14.99
N ALA A 88 -25.38 4.94 15.28
CA ALA A 88 -24.98 3.68 15.91
C ALA A 88 -24.27 2.78 14.89
N LEU A 89 -23.12 2.24 15.28
CA LEU A 89 -22.35 1.29 14.48
C LEU A 89 -22.85 -0.14 14.66
N PRO A 90 -22.72 -0.99 13.64
CA PRO A 90 -23.07 -2.40 13.74
C PRO A 90 -22.13 -3.11 14.74
N MET A 91 -22.72 -3.64 15.80
CA MET A 91 -22.02 -4.45 16.79
C MET A 91 -22.34 -5.93 16.58
N ARG A 92 -21.38 -6.81 16.85
CA ARG A 92 -21.61 -8.26 16.76
C ARG A 92 -22.64 -8.72 17.78
N THR A 93 -22.58 -8.15 18.98
CA THR A 93 -23.53 -8.33 20.07
C THR A 93 -23.77 -6.97 20.73
N SER A 94 -25.00 -6.65 21.10
CA SER A 94 -25.29 -5.46 21.91
C SER A 94 -24.83 -5.62 23.36
N LEU A 95 -24.66 -6.86 23.83
CA LEU A 95 -24.19 -7.18 25.19
C LEU A 95 -22.67 -7.33 25.22
N SER A 96 -22.06 -6.87 26.31
CA SER A 96 -20.67 -7.22 26.66
C SER A 96 -20.54 -8.71 26.94
N ASP A 97 -19.43 -9.30 26.49
CA ASP A 97 -19.18 -10.74 26.63
C ASP A 97 -18.71 -11.14 28.04
N GLN A 98 -18.32 -12.41 28.22
CA GLN A 98 -17.83 -12.93 29.50
C GLN A 98 -16.53 -12.27 30.00
N ALA A 99 -15.75 -11.64 29.11
CA ALA A 99 -14.57 -10.86 29.49
C ALA A 99 -14.91 -9.38 29.75
N GLY A 100 -16.18 -8.98 29.55
CA GLY A 100 -16.66 -7.61 29.65
C GLY A 100 -16.37 -6.77 28.40
N CYS A 101 -16.16 -7.41 27.24
CA CYS A 101 -15.76 -6.73 26.03
C CYS A 101 -16.91 -6.52 25.05
N VAL A 102 -16.92 -5.36 24.41
CA VAL A 102 -17.77 -5.02 23.27
C VAL A 102 -16.97 -5.08 21.99
N ARG A 103 -17.58 -5.57 20.91
CA ARG A 103 -16.94 -5.71 19.59
C ARG A 103 -17.80 -5.14 18.49
N TRP A 104 -17.17 -4.35 17.63
CA TRP A 104 -17.79 -3.77 16.45
C TRP A 104 -16.81 -3.82 15.28
N THR A 105 -17.36 -3.67 14.08
CA THR A 105 -16.58 -3.77 12.85
C THR A 105 -16.85 -2.55 11.99
N GLU A 106 -15.79 -1.99 11.40
CA GLU A 106 -15.90 -0.88 10.46
C GLU A 106 -15.05 -1.16 9.21
N THR A 107 -15.50 -0.60 8.09
CA THR A 107 -14.78 -0.65 6.82
C THR A 107 -14.24 0.72 6.48
N PHE A 108 -12.94 0.81 6.21
CA PHE A 108 -12.26 2.06 5.88
C PHE A 108 -11.78 2.05 4.43
N ALA A 109 -12.36 2.90 3.59
CA ALA A 109 -11.85 3.12 2.24
C ALA A 109 -10.50 3.85 2.28
N PHE A 110 -9.56 3.42 1.43
CA PHE A 110 -8.26 4.05 1.28
C PHE A 110 -7.68 3.84 -0.12
N GLU A 111 -6.67 4.65 -0.45
CA GLU A 111 -5.96 4.56 -1.71
C GLU A 111 -4.61 3.86 -1.48
N ALA A 112 -4.45 2.64 -2.00
CA ALA A 112 -3.25 1.83 -1.76
C ALA A 112 -1.96 2.47 -2.30
N THR A 113 -2.10 3.36 -3.29
CA THR A 113 -1.06 4.20 -3.90
C THR A 113 -0.84 5.53 -3.17
N ARG A 114 -1.27 5.68 -1.92
CA ARG A 114 -0.86 6.82 -1.09
C ARG A 114 0.18 6.41 -0.08
N LYS A 115 0.94 7.41 0.39
CA LYS A 115 1.80 7.28 1.56
C LYS A 115 0.94 6.84 2.76
N GLU A 116 1.42 5.82 3.47
CA GLU A 116 0.77 5.34 4.69
C GLU A 116 0.62 6.46 5.72
N THR A 117 -0.52 6.47 6.40
CA THR A 117 -0.82 7.42 7.46
C THR A 117 -1.84 6.80 8.42
N PHE A 118 -1.94 7.36 9.61
CA PHE A 118 -3.02 7.06 10.53
C PHE A 118 -4.17 8.05 10.32
N TYR A 119 -5.38 7.52 10.20
CA TYR A 119 -6.62 8.26 10.29
C TYR A 119 -7.04 8.33 11.75
N GLU A 120 -7.19 9.55 12.27
CA GLU A 120 -7.73 9.74 13.61
C GLU A 120 -9.26 9.66 13.57
N ILE A 121 -9.82 8.81 14.42
CA ILE A 121 -11.25 8.62 14.59
C ILE A 121 -11.62 8.68 16.07
N GLU A 122 -12.82 9.17 16.36
CA GLU A 122 -13.39 9.14 17.70
C GLU A 122 -14.67 8.30 17.68
N ARG A 123 -14.83 7.43 18.68
CA ARG A 123 -16.04 6.61 18.87
C ARG A 123 -16.55 6.78 20.28
N THR A 124 -17.86 6.80 20.44
CA THR A 124 -18.49 6.92 21.76
C THR A 124 -19.11 5.58 22.14
N ILE A 125 -18.69 5.01 23.27
CA ILE A 125 -19.31 3.82 23.85
C ILE A 125 -20.31 4.28 24.91
N GLN A 126 -21.59 3.97 24.70
CA GLN A 126 -22.70 4.40 25.55
C GLN A 126 -23.35 3.19 26.22
N ALA A 127 -23.49 3.25 27.55
CA ALA A 127 -24.28 2.27 28.29
C ALA A 127 -25.78 2.49 28.05
N THR A 128 -26.54 1.41 27.82
CA THR A 128 -27.98 1.52 27.58
C THR A 128 -28.85 0.95 28.70
N ALA A 129 -28.25 0.22 29.63
CA ALA A 129 -28.86 -0.21 30.89
C ALA A 129 -27.77 -0.55 31.92
N GLN A 130 -28.17 -0.67 33.20
CA GLN A 130 -27.35 -0.97 34.41
C GLN A 130 -26.24 0.03 34.75
N HIS A 131 -25.46 0.44 33.76
CA HIS A 131 -24.49 1.52 33.85
C HIS A 131 -25.06 2.80 33.23
N GLN A 132 -24.46 3.93 33.60
CA GLN A 132 -24.77 5.26 33.10
C GLN A 132 -23.57 5.90 32.42
N GLY A 133 -23.87 6.87 31.56
CA GLY A 133 -22.91 7.72 30.86
C GLY A 133 -22.34 7.12 29.59
N GLU A 134 -21.34 7.81 29.06
CA GLU A 134 -20.66 7.46 27.82
C GLU A 134 -19.17 7.78 27.94
N ILE A 135 -18.36 7.05 27.19
CA ILE A 135 -16.91 7.30 27.09
C ILE A 135 -16.54 7.49 25.62
N THR A 136 -15.65 8.43 25.36
CA THR A 136 -15.09 8.65 24.02
C THR A 136 -13.73 7.98 23.93
N VAL A 137 -13.57 7.09 22.95
CA VAL A 137 -12.29 6.47 22.62
C VAL A 137 -11.71 7.13 21.37
N LYS A 138 -10.43 7.49 21.42
CA LYS A 138 -9.69 8.10 20.31
C LYS A 138 -8.76 7.07 19.70
N LEU A 139 -8.93 6.78 18.42
CA LEU A 139 -8.22 5.70 17.73
C LEU A 139 -7.49 6.24 16.51
N GLY A 140 -6.28 5.73 16.28
CA GLY A 140 -5.53 5.91 15.06
C GLY A 140 -5.63 4.64 14.22
N ILE A 141 -6.07 4.78 12.97
CA ILE A 141 -6.27 3.68 12.03
C ILE A 141 -5.33 3.78 10.84
N ASN A 142 -4.51 2.76 10.59
CA ASN A 142 -3.69 2.66 9.39
C ASN A 142 -4.18 1.49 8.51
N PRO A 143 -4.99 1.76 7.48
CA PRO A 143 -5.59 0.70 6.65
C PRO A 143 -4.60 -0.03 5.72
N TRP A 144 -3.36 0.46 5.60
CA TRP A 144 -2.28 -0.21 4.85
C TRP A 144 -1.62 -1.35 5.64
N LEU A 145 -1.77 -1.35 6.97
CA LEU A 145 -1.24 -2.40 7.85
C LEU A 145 -2.26 -3.53 8.04
N LYS A 146 -1.76 -4.73 8.35
CA LYS A 146 -2.57 -5.91 8.70
C LYS A 146 -2.49 -6.20 10.20
N GLY A 147 -3.47 -6.94 10.71
CA GLY A 147 -3.48 -7.39 12.10
C GLY A 147 -3.56 -6.24 13.11
N SER A 148 -2.94 -6.42 14.28
CA SER A 148 -3.06 -5.47 15.39
C SER A 148 -2.28 -4.17 15.23
N ALA A 149 -1.30 -4.12 14.32
CA ALA A 149 -0.53 -2.91 14.05
C ALA A 149 -1.36 -1.81 13.36
N ALA A 150 -2.50 -2.16 12.77
CA ALA A 150 -3.38 -1.24 12.06
C ALA A 150 -4.20 -0.33 13.00
N VAL A 151 -4.32 -0.67 14.29
CA VAL A 151 -5.12 0.08 15.25
C VAL A 151 -4.25 0.53 16.43
N ARG A 152 -4.37 1.80 16.79
CA ARG A 152 -3.69 2.38 17.95
C ARG A 152 -4.69 3.14 18.80
N ASP A 153 -4.74 2.83 20.09
CA ASP A 153 -5.41 3.69 21.06
C ASP A 153 -4.56 4.95 21.29
N LEU A 154 -5.10 6.11 20.91
CA LEU A 154 -4.42 7.39 20.98
C LEU A 154 -4.40 7.95 22.40
N SER A 155 -5.31 7.52 23.26
CA SER A 155 -5.34 7.92 24.68
C SER A 155 -4.12 7.36 25.43
N VAL A 156 -3.62 6.19 25.02
CA VAL A 156 -2.48 5.53 25.65
C VAL A 156 -1.15 5.91 25.02
N ARG A 157 -1.09 5.89 23.69
CA ARG A 157 0.18 5.99 22.96
C ARG A 157 0.38 7.38 22.33
N GLY A 158 -0.60 8.27 22.36
CA GLY A 158 -0.57 9.54 21.63
C GLY A 158 -0.67 9.36 20.11
N ALA A 159 -1.02 10.44 19.41
CA ALA A 159 -1.04 10.47 17.95
C ALA A 159 0.39 10.36 17.38
N PRO A 160 0.64 9.48 16.39
CA PRO A 160 1.86 9.55 15.61
C PRO A 160 1.97 10.91 14.91
N GLU A 161 3.19 11.46 14.78
CA GLU A 161 3.44 12.76 14.12
C GLU A 161 2.93 12.83 12.68
N THR A 162 2.69 11.68 12.04
CA THR A 162 2.22 11.54 10.66
C THR A 162 0.71 11.37 10.52
N SER A 163 -0.06 11.61 11.59
CA SER A 163 -1.52 11.45 11.60
C SER A 163 -2.22 12.60 10.87
N LYS A 164 -3.30 12.27 10.17
CA LYS A 164 -4.23 13.26 9.59
C LYS A 164 -5.57 13.18 10.31
N ILE A 165 -6.13 14.35 10.61
CA ILE A 165 -7.47 14.47 11.16
C ILE A 165 -8.49 14.24 10.02
N GLY A 166 -9.34 13.22 10.14
CA GLY A 166 -10.43 12.92 9.21
C GLY A 166 -10.09 11.98 8.04
N GLN A 167 -11.14 11.54 7.33
CA GLN A 167 -11.03 10.70 6.14
C GLN A 167 -10.58 11.54 4.94
N SER A 168 -9.33 11.35 4.50
CA SER A 168 -8.80 11.70 3.16
C SER A 168 -8.94 13.17 2.71
N ALA A 169 -7.95 14.01 3.04
CA ALA A 169 -7.60 15.13 2.16
C ALA A 169 -6.78 14.59 0.97
N ALA A 170 -7.28 14.79 -0.25
CA ALA A 170 -6.57 14.51 -1.50
C ALA A 170 -5.23 15.26 -1.51
N GLN A 171 -4.13 14.54 -1.35
CA GLN A 171 -2.80 15.05 -1.65
C GLN A 171 -2.42 14.66 -3.08
N PRO A 172 -1.64 15.49 -3.80
CA PRO A 172 -1.20 15.16 -5.14
C PRO A 172 -0.43 13.83 -5.12
N ALA A 173 -0.76 12.95 -6.06
CA ALA A 173 -0.07 11.68 -6.23
C ALA A 173 1.42 11.96 -6.49
N ASP A 174 2.27 11.51 -5.59
CA ASP A 174 3.71 11.50 -5.77
C ASP A 174 4.04 10.52 -6.91
N ASP A 175 4.78 10.97 -7.92
CA ASP A 175 5.19 10.15 -9.07
C ASP A 175 6.05 8.95 -8.67
N SER A 176 6.55 8.91 -7.42
CA SER A 176 7.27 7.77 -6.85
C SER A 176 6.36 6.66 -6.31
N VAL A 177 5.03 6.82 -6.38
CA VAL A 177 4.03 5.87 -5.87
C VAL A 177 3.11 5.40 -6.99
N GLY A 178 2.85 4.09 -7.06
CA GLY A 178 2.03 3.49 -8.11
C GLY A 178 2.58 2.17 -8.64
N LEU A 179 2.36 1.92 -9.93
CA LEU A 179 2.88 0.74 -10.63
C LEU A 179 4.38 0.90 -10.88
N LEU A 180 5.14 -0.13 -10.51
CA LEU A 180 6.58 -0.23 -10.74
C LEU A 180 6.89 -1.47 -11.57
N VAL A 181 7.71 -1.30 -12.61
CA VAL A 181 8.34 -2.40 -13.34
C VAL A 181 9.85 -2.14 -13.31
N GLU A 182 10.59 -2.96 -12.58
CA GLU A 182 12.04 -2.75 -12.39
C GLU A 182 12.84 -3.26 -13.59
N ALA A 183 12.40 -4.37 -14.19
CA ALA A 183 13.08 -5.01 -15.30
C ALA A 183 12.10 -5.65 -16.27
N VAL A 184 12.52 -5.73 -17.53
CA VAL A 184 11.81 -6.45 -18.59
C VAL A 184 12.77 -7.47 -19.19
N ASP A 185 12.35 -8.73 -19.18
CA ASP A 185 12.98 -9.80 -19.92
C ASP A 185 12.50 -9.73 -21.37
N THR A 186 13.42 -9.65 -22.32
CA THR A 186 13.10 -9.53 -23.74
C THR A 186 13.88 -10.56 -24.55
N ASN A 187 13.21 -11.21 -25.49
CA ASN A 187 13.81 -12.09 -26.48
C ASN A 187 13.27 -11.71 -27.87
N LEU A 188 14.17 -11.34 -28.77
CA LEU A 188 13.90 -11.03 -30.17
C LEU A 188 14.57 -12.11 -31.03
N ASP A 189 13.79 -12.81 -31.84
CA ASP A 189 14.26 -13.84 -32.77
C ASP A 189 13.92 -13.47 -34.22
N ILE A 190 14.92 -13.11 -35.01
CA ILE A 190 14.77 -12.61 -36.38
C ILE A 190 14.70 -13.77 -37.37
N ARG A 191 13.61 -13.81 -38.14
CA ARG A 191 13.31 -14.84 -39.15
C ARG A 191 12.99 -14.19 -40.50
N GLY A 192 14.04 -13.89 -41.26
CA GLY A 192 13.91 -13.26 -42.58
C GLY A 192 13.42 -11.82 -42.49
N ALA A 193 12.23 -11.53 -43.01
CA ALA A 193 11.61 -10.20 -42.99
C ALA A 193 10.76 -9.91 -41.74
N ALA A 194 10.60 -10.90 -40.86
CA ALA A 194 9.87 -10.80 -39.60
C ALA A 194 10.78 -11.15 -38.43
N ALA A 195 10.32 -10.85 -37.22
CA ALA A 195 10.92 -11.32 -35.99
C ALA A 195 9.83 -11.72 -35.00
N GLN A 196 10.14 -12.66 -34.12
CA GLN A 196 9.29 -13.01 -33.00
C GLN A 196 9.79 -12.23 -31.77
N LEU A 197 8.94 -11.40 -31.19
CA LEU A 197 9.23 -10.63 -29.98
C LEU A 197 8.50 -11.27 -28.79
N ARG A 198 9.26 -11.64 -27.77
CA ARG A 198 8.77 -12.14 -26.48
C ARG A 198 9.24 -11.22 -25.39
N LEU A 199 8.34 -10.82 -24.50
CA LEU A 199 8.70 -10.06 -23.31
C LEU A 199 7.98 -10.56 -22.06
N SER A 200 8.63 -10.42 -20.91
CA SER A 200 8.11 -10.77 -19.60
C SER A 200 8.51 -9.72 -18.58
N PHE A 201 7.61 -9.37 -17.66
CA PHE A 201 7.90 -8.43 -16.58
C PHE A 201 7.12 -8.75 -15.30
N GLU A 202 7.67 -8.33 -14.16
CA GLU A 202 7.08 -8.50 -12.83
C GLU A 202 6.57 -7.14 -12.32
N PRO A 203 5.28 -6.85 -12.41
CA PRO A 203 4.73 -5.60 -11.91
C PRO A 203 4.63 -5.61 -10.38
N LYS A 204 4.98 -4.49 -9.75
CA LYS A 204 4.91 -4.27 -8.31
C LYS A 204 4.09 -3.02 -8.01
N LEU A 205 3.35 -3.02 -6.92
CA LEU A 205 2.80 -1.83 -6.30
C LEU A 205 3.87 -1.21 -5.42
N ARG A 206 4.37 -0.03 -5.80
CA ARG A 206 5.25 0.78 -4.98
C ARG A 206 4.43 1.78 -4.17
N ARG A 207 4.70 1.88 -2.88
CA ARG A 207 4.12 2.87 -1.96
C ARG A 207 5.14 3.33 -0.92
N LEU A 208 4.82 4.36 -0.15
CA LEU A 208 5.67 4.84 0.95
C LEU A 208 5.05 4.43 2.29
N ASP A 209 5.84 3.86 3.19
CA ASP A 209 5.41 3.55 4.55
C ASP A 209 5.34 4.78 5.46
N LEU A 210 5.00 4.57 6.74
CA LEU A 210 4.94 5.61 7.75
C LEU A 210 6.27 6.39 7.92
N SER A 211 7.41 5.74 7.69
CA SER A 211 8.75 6.37 7.75
C SER A 211 9.10 7.14 6.46
N GLY A 212 8.33 6.94 5.39
CA GLY A 212 8.63 7.43 4.05
C GLY A 212 9.54 6.49 3.26
N ALA A 213 9.84 5.29 3.76
CA ALA A 213 10.57 4.29 3.01
C ALA A 213 9.68 3.64 1.94
N ALA A 214 10.28 3.29 0.80
CA ALA A 214 9.55 2.63 -0.28
C ALA A 214 9.28 1.16 0.05
N VAL A 215 8.02 0.76 -0.09
CA VAL A 215 7.55 -0.62 0.02
C VAL A 215 7.10 -1.06 -1.36
N ASN A 216 7.70 -2.14 -1.86
CA ASN A 216 7.39 -2.74 -3.17
C ASN A 216 6.67 -4.07 -2.95
N GLN A 217 5.37 -4.12 -3.23
CA GLN A 217 4.57 -5.33 -3.12
C GLN A 217 4.34 -5.94 -4.50
N PRO A 218 4.72 -7.21 -4.75
CA PRO A 218 4.42 -7.88 -6.02
C PRO A 218 2.92 -7.93 -6.30
N LEU A 219 2.54 -7.66 -7.55
CA LEU A 219 1.20 -7.96 -8.05
C LEU A 219 1.20 -9.37 -8.63
N THR A 220 0.11 -10.10 -8.41
CA THR A 220 -0.07 -11.49 -8.84
C THR A 220 -1.26 -11.67 -9.78
N LYS A 221 -2.16 -10.69 -9.83
CA LYS A 221 -3.40 -10.69 -10.62
C LYS A 221 -3.66 -9.33 -11.25
N GLY A 222 -4.39 -9.34 -12.37
CA GLY A 222 -4.71 -8.16 -13.18
C GLY A 222 -4.44 -8.36 -14.65
N SER A 223 -4.67 -7.31 -15.42
CA SER A 223 -4.49 -7.31 -16.87
C SER A 223 -3.91 -5.98 -17.33
N PHE A 224 -3.12 -6.03 -18.40
CA PHE A 224 -2.46 -4.85 -18.96
C PHE A 224 -2.68 -4.76 -20.46
N ASN A 225 -2.85 -3.55 -20.98
CA ASN A 225 -2.55 -3.27 -22.37
C ASN A 225 -1.04 -3.08 -22.49
N VAL A 226 -0.39 -3.94 -23.27
CA VAL A 226 1.06 -3.91 -23.44
C VAL A 226 1.38 -3.53 -24.87
N ARG A 227 2.18 -2.48 -25.03
CA ARG A 227 2.74 -2.05 -26.31
C ARG A 227 4.26 -2.09 -26.24
N ALA A 228 4.88 -2.60 -27.31
CA ALA A 228 6.32 -2.69 -27.40
C ALA A 228 6.82 -2.50 -28.83
N GLN A 229 7.93 -1.80 -28.99
CA GLN A 229 8.59 -1.62 -30.29
C GLN A 229 10.11 -1.66 -30.11
N VAL A 230 10.80 -2.38 -31.00
CA VAL A 230 12.26 -2.32 -31.03
C VAL A 230 12.68 -1.12 -31.86
N LEU A 231 13.52 -0.28 -31.26
CA LEU A 231 14.14 0.89 -31.85
C LEU A 231 15.62 0.59 -32.15
N ALA A 232 16.13 1.14 -33.23
CA ALA A 232 17.55 1.14 -33.55
C ALA A 232 18.13 2.53 -33.32
N ILE A 233 19.22 2.61 -32.56
CA ILE A 233 20.04 3.81 -32.42
C ILE A 233 21.07 3.83 -33.54
N THR A 234 20.95 4.82 -34.42
CA THR A 234 21.88 5.08 -35.53
C THR A 234 22.57 6.45 -35.32
N PRO A 235 23.62 6.76 -36.09
CA PRO A 235 24.25 8.09 -36.03
C PRO A 235 23.27 9.25 -36.32
N GLU A 236 22.24 9.00 -37.12
CA GLU A 236 21.22 9.99 -37.51
C GLU A 236 20.08 10.12 -36.47
N GLY A 237 20.02 9.23 -35.48
CA GLY A 237 19.03 9.28 -34.40
C GLY A 237 18.45 7.91 -34.04
N THR A 238 17.36 7.93 -33.28
CA THR A 238 16.61 6.72 -32.91
C THR A 238 15.48 6.50 -33.90
N VAL A 239 15.41 5.30 -34.49
CA VAL A 239 14.40 4.97 -35.50
C VAL A 239 13.71 3.63 -35.22
N PRO A 240 12.41 3.48 -35.54
CA PRO A 240 11.71 2.20 -35.41
C PRO A 240 12.35 1.08 -36.24
N PHE A 241 12.83 0.03 -35.59
CA PHE A 241 13.37 -1.15 -36.26
C PHE A 241 12.28 -2.17 -36.60
N THR A 242 11.31 -2.35 -35.70
CA THR A 242 10.18 -3.26 -35.88
C THR A 242 8.84 -2.52 -35.95
N SER A 243 7.80 -3.18 -36.47
CA SER A 243 6.42 -2.76 -36.18
C SER A 243 6.14 -2.84 -34.67
N GLU A 244 5.13 -2.10 -34.21
CA GLU A 244 4.65 -2.20 -32.83
C GLU A 244 3.99 -3.57 -32.59
N LEU A 245 4.33 -4.20 -31.48
CA LEU A 245 3.57 -5.28 -30.86
C LEU A 245 2.57 -4.66 -29.89
N SER A 246 1.28 -4.95 -30.07
CA SER A 246 0.22 -4.48 -29.17
C SER A 246 -0.63 -5.67 -28.73
N VAL A 247 -0.68 -5.92 -27.43
CA VAL A 247 -1.45 -6.99 -26.81
C VAL A 247 -2.42 -6.38 -25.81
N ALA A 248 -3.71 -6.51 -26.09
CA ALA A 248 -4.76 -6.10 -25.18
C ALA A 248 -4.96 -7.16 -24.08
N ALA A 249 -5.23 -6.70 -22.85
CA ALA A 249 -5.55 -7.57 -21.72
C ALA A 249 -4.55 -8.72 -21.46
N ALA A 250 -3.26 -8.43 -21.52
CA ALA A 250 -2.23 -9.37 -21.10
C ALA A 250 -2.35 -9.70 -19.61
N GLU A 251 -2.54 -10.98 -19.29
CA GLU A 251 -2.74 -11.47 -17.92
C GLU A 251 -1.47 -12.04 -17.29
N PHE A 252 -1.52 -12.23 -15.97
CA PHE A 252 -0.46 -12.86 -15.21
C PHE A 252 -0.33 -14.36 -15.50
N LYS A 253 0.91 -14.83 -15.60
CA LYS A 253 1.32 -16.23 -15.62
C LYS A 253 2.48 -16.41 -14.63
N ALA A 254 2.22 -17.06 -13.48
CA ALA A 254 3.19 -17.25 -12.41
C ALA A 254 3.87 -15.93 -11.97
N SER A 255 3.04 -14.96 -11.53
CA SER A 255 3.44 -13.63 -11.05
C SER A 255 4.15 -12.73 -12.07
N ASN A 256 4.20 -13.13 -13.34
CA ASN A 256 4.76 -12.33 -14.43
C ASN A 256 3.71 -12.07 -15.49
N VAL A 257 3.77 -10.92 -16.14
CA VAL A 257 3.01 -10.66 -17.37
C VAL A 257 3.89 -11.06 -18.54
N ARG A 258 3.38 -11.94 -19.41
CA ARG A 258 4.11 -12.43 -20.59
C ARG A 258 3.34 -12.09 -21.85
N VAL A 259 4.00 -11.44 -22.80
CA VAL A 259 3.43 -11.20 -24.13
C VAL A 259 4.40 -11.64 -25.22
N GLU A 260 3.83 -12.13 -26.31
CA GLU A 260 4.55 -12.67 -27.44
C GLU A 260 3.79 -12.35 -28.73
N GLY A 261 4.51 -12.02 -29.79
CA GLY A 261 3.92 -11.86 -31.11
C GLY A 261 4.95 -11.66 -32.21
N ASP A 262 4.50 -11.83 -33.44
CA ASP A 262 5.31 -11.56 -34.62
C ASP A 262 5.31 -10.07 -34.95
N VAL A 263 6.50 -9.52 -35.21
CA VAL A 263 6.71 -8.13 -35.62
C VAL A 263 7.42 -8.08 -36.97
N LYS A 264 7.07 -7.10 -37.80
CA LYS A 264 7.70 -6.90 -39.11
C LYS A 264 8.97 -6.08 -38.96
N LEU A 265 10.03 -6.45 -39.67
CA LEU A 265 11.22 -5.59 -39.78
C LEU A 265 10.90 -4.44 -40.74
N LEU A 266 11.01 -3.20 -40.26
CA LEU A 266 10.66 -2.02 -41.04
C LEU A 266 11.82 -1.53 -41.90
N ARG A 267 13.05 -1.89 -41.54
CA ARG A 267 14.26 -1.43 -42.22
C ARG A 267 15.42 -2.40 -42.02
N LYS A 268 16.38 -2.35 -42.94
CA LYS A 268 17.70 -2.96 -42.74
C LYS A 268 18.55 -1.99 -41.95
N ILE A 269 19.16 -2.46 -40.87
CA ILE A 269 20.11 -1.68 -40.06
C ILE A 269 21.49 -2.30 -40.14
N ARG A 270 22.52 -1.52 -39.83
CA ARG A 270 23.89 -2.03 -39.79
C ARG A 270 24.10 -2.89 -38.54
N ARG A 271 25.03 -3.85 -38.58
CA ARG A 271 25.26 -4.78 -37.47
C ARG A 271 25.80 -4.08 -36.21
N GLU A 272 26.43 -2.93 -36.38
CA GLU A 272 26.92 -2.08 -35.31
C GLU A 272 25.83 -1.25 -34.62
N SER A 273 24.60 -1.22 -35.16
CA SER A 273 23.48 -0.53 -34.54
C SER A 273 23.16 -1.12 -33.17
N THR A 274 22.90 -0.24 -32.21
CA THR A 274 22.43 -0.63 -30.88
C THR A 274 20.91 -0.62 -30.88
N LEU A 275 20.32 -1.65 -30.28
CA LEU A 275 18.88 -1.81 -30.18
C LEU A 275 18.40 -1.43 -28.78
N GLU A 276 17.23 -0.82 -28.72
CA GLU A 276 16.46 -0.56 -27.50
C GLU A 276 15.03 -1.06 -27.69
N LEU A 277 14.41 -1.53 -26.61
CA LEU A 277 12.98 -1.77 -26.56
C LEU A 277 12.31 -0.53 -25.98
N ASP A 278 11.38 0.06 -26.71
CA ASP A 278 10.39 0.99 -26.17
C ASP A 278 9.20 0.18 -25.66
N PHE A 279 8.84 0.35 -24.38
CA PHE A 279 7.88 -0.49 -23.67
C PHE A 279 6.87 0.34 -22.90
N VAL A 280 5.58 0.04 -23.09
CA VAL A 280 4.47 0.63 -22.35
C VAL A 280 3.59 -0.49 -21.79
N ALA A 281 3.37 -0.47 -20.47
CA ALA A 281 2.35 -1.29 -19.81
C ALA A 281 1.31 -0.38 -19.16
N GLU A 282 0.09 -0.43 -19.68
CA GLU A 282 -1.06 0.32 -19.18
C GLU A 282 -1.99 -0.63 -18.42
N PRO A 283 -2.20 -0.45 -17.12
CA PRO A 283 -3.08 -1.30 -16.33
C PRO A 283 -4.53 -1.13 -16.80
N LEU A 284 -5.24 -2.24 -17.02
CA LEU A 284 -6.68 -2.25 -17.25
C LEU A 284 -7.43 -2.11 -15.93
N ASP A 285 -7.15 -1.02 -15.22
CA ASP A 285 -7.75 -0.72 -13.93
C ASP A 285 -8.95 0.23 -14.10
N SER A 286 -10.10 -0.16 -13.56
CA SER A 286 -11.30 0.70 -13.54
C SER A 286 -11.22 1.82 -12.49
N THR A 287 -10.17 1.86 -11.68
CA THR A 287 -10.09 2.74 -10.49
C THR A 287 -9.21 3.96 -10.69
N GLY A 288 -8.37 3.96 -11.74
CA GLY A 288 -7.47 5.06 -12.04
C GLY A 288 -6.33 5.24 -11.02
N GLN A 289 -6.14 4.32 -10.07
CA GLN A 289 -5.09 4.41 -9.05
C GLN A 289 -3.71 4.08 -9.63
N LEU A 290 -3.66 3.16 -10.59
CA LEU A 290 -2.40 2.79 -11.26
C LEU A 290 -2.20 3.60 -12.54
N LYS A 291 -1.08 4.32 -12.62
CA LYS A 291 -0.61 4.96 -13.86
C LYS A 291 0.09 3.94 -14.76
N ALA A 292 0.08 4.20 -16.06
CA ALA A 292 0.86 3.42 -17.03
C ALA A 292 2.37 3.56 -16.76
N VAL A 293 3.12 2.49 -16.99
CA VAL A 293 4.58 2.49 -16.94
C VAL A 293 5.10 2.57 -18.37
N HIS A 294 5.95 3.58 -18.63
CA HIS A 294 6.66 3.76 -19.89
C HIS A 294 8.16 3.80 -19.63
N GLY A 295 8.93 3.07 -20.43
CA GLY A 295 10.37 3.16 -20.35
C GLY A 295 11.07 2.45 -21.50
N ARG A 296 12.40 2.60 -21.52
CA ARG A 296 13.27 1.96 -22.50
C ARG A 296 14.19 0.94 -21.87
N VAL A 297 14.43 -0.14 -22.60
CA VAL A 297 15.27 -1.28 -22.18
C VAL A 297 16.38 -1.49 -23.20
N PRO A 298 17.66 -1.30 -22.86
CA PRO A 298 18.74 -1.49 -23.82
C PRO A 298 18.90 -2.98 -24.15
N LEU A 299 18.74 -3.32 -25.42
CA LEU A 299 18.88 -4.70 -25.91
C LEU A 299 20.34 -5.03 -26.26
N GLY A 300 21.13 -4.02 -26.62
CA GLY A 300 22.53 -4.17 -27.00
C GLY A 300 22.71 -4.20 -28.52
N ARG A 301 23.87 -4.66 -28.99
CA ARG A 301 24.19 -4.68 -30.44
C ARG A 301 23.61 -5.89 -31.14
N LEU A 302 23.19 -5.71 -32.38
CA LEU A 302 22.73 -6.79 -33.24
C LEU A 302 23.92 -7.63 -33.73
N SER A 303 24.36 -8.58 -32.90
CA SER A 303 25.48 -9.48 -33.21
C SER A 303 25.06 -10.80 -33.88
N GLY A 304 23.76 -11.10 -33.91
CA GLY A 304 23.21 -12.34 -34.48
C GLY A 304 21.72 -12.23 -34.81
N LEU A 305 21.09 -13.37 -35.12
CA LEU A 305 19.66 -13.46 -35.43
C LEU A 305 18.77 -13.51 -34.18
N SER A 306 19.33 -13.81 -33.01
CA SER A 306 18.60 -13.79 -31.75
C SER A 306 19.29 -12.87 -30.76
N LEU A 307 18.48 -12.15 -29.99
CA LEU A 307 18.92 -11.29 -28.90
C LEU A 307 18.04 -11.58 -27.68
N SER A 308 18.67 -11.85 -26.54
CA SER A 308 17.99 -12.00 -25.26
C SER A 308 18.63 -11.08 -24.23
N ALA A 309 17.81 -10.34 -23.49
CA ALA A 309 18.26 -9.40 -22.48
C ALA A 309 17.28 -9.33 -21.31
N ARG A 310 17.81 -9.41 -20.09
CA ARG A 310 17.13 -8.95 -18.88
C ARG A 310 17.81 -7.66 -18.44
N ARG A 311 17.11 -6.54 -18.48
CA ARG A 311 17.71 -5.25 -18.12
C ARG A 311 16.72 -4.40 -17.33
N GLU A 312 17.31 -3.53 -16.52
CA GLU A 312 16.56 -2.52 -15.79
C GLU A 312 15.83 -1.60 -16.75
N LEU A 313 14.56 -1.35 -16.44
CA LEU A 313 13.73 -0.42 -17.19
C LEU A 313 14.16 1.00 -16.83
N LYS A 314 14.61 1.77 -17.82
CA LYS A 314 14.81 3.20 -17.65
C LYS A 314 13.46 3.88 -17.81
N ILE A 315 12.83 4.21 -16.68
CA ILE A 315 11.53 4.89 -16.65
C ILE A 315 11.69 6.27 -17.29
N GLU A 316 10.93 6.54 -18.33
CA GLU A 316 10.79 7.88 -18.89
C GLU A 316 9.68 8.59 -18.13
N LYS A 317 9.86 9.87 -17.80
CA LYS A 317 8.73 10.67 -17.30
C LYS A 317 7.67 10.67 -18.40
N SER A 318 6.48 10.14 -18.10
CA SER A 318 5.39 10.04 -19.08
C SER A 318 5.18 11.40 -19.74
N PRO A 319 5.35 11.52 -21.07
CA PRO A 319 5.05 12.76 -21.78
C PRO A 319 3.53 13.02 -21.87
N TYR A 320 2.71 12.01 -21.56
CA TYR A 320 1.26 12.11 -21.50
C TYR A 320 0.81 12.53 -20.09
N ALA A 321 0.98 13.81 -19.76
CA ALA A 321 0.04 14.44 -18.85
C ALA A 321 -1.31 14.45 -19.57
N ALA A 322 -2.31 13.73 -19.05
CA ALA A 322 -3.66 13.82 -19.58
C ALA A 322 -4.05 15.31 -19.64
N PRO A 323 -4.58 15.82 -20.77
CA PRO A 323 -5.07 17.18 -20.83
C PRO A 323 -6.08 17.34 -19.69
N ALA A 324 -5.86 18.34 -18.82
CA ALA A 324 -6.77 18.64 -17.74
C ALA A 324 -8.18 18.70 -18.30
N ALA A 325 -9.04 17.78 -17.87
CA ALA A 325 -10.45 17.84 -18.21
C ALA A 325 -10.98 19.15 -17.63
N ASN A 326 -11.15 20.16 -18.49
CA ASN A 326 -11.86 21.37 -18.14
C ASN A 326 -13.30 20.96 -17.85
N LEU A 327 -13.61 20.75 -16.58
CA LEU A 327 -14.98 20.72 -16.09
C LEU A 327 -15.48 22.17 -16.13
N SER A 328 -16.21 22.49 -17.19
CA SER A 328 -17.09 23.66 -17.29
C SER A 328 -18.39 23.43 -16.54
#